data_AF-A0A2M9K897-F1
#
_entry.id   AF-A0A2M9K897-F1
#
_cell.length_a   1.000
_cell.length_b   1.000
_cell.length_c   1.000
_cell.angle_alpha   90.00
_cell.angle_beta   90.00
_cell.angle_gamma   90.00
#
_symmetry.space_group_name_H-M   'P 1'
#
loop_
_entity.id
_entity.type
_entity.pdbx_description
1 polymer ?
#
loop_
_entity_poly.entity_id
_entity_poly.type
_entity_poly.pdbx_seq_one_letter_code
_entity_poly.pdbx_strand_id
1 'polypeptide(L)'
;MKHSPRLWTVLSCSLLVASLGAGATACGSSADNPLSARPYDAGDHVAFNQVAGSRPVDHTKPLEITAKSGGGRITDVTAVDTHGRRLAGELSATGDRWHSTVPMAAGVRYNVIVGTEDERGAPGQRTMSFDTTPAKGVLKVEFGPEEGKYGVGQPLTAELSEPVKDKAARAIVERGLVVDMPAGVVGNWYWVDDKTLHFRPKDYWPAHSTVSVRSNLEGIKVTDELYGVASKPLTLEIGDRVEVTTDASSHYLEFKRNGEVINTIPVTTGKPGFSTRNGIKVVLGKQYFVQMRGDTVGIGGSEYYNLPVYYATRVTWSGEYVHAAPWSVGSQGYENVSHGCTGMSTGNAAWFYENITEGDIVRVINSIGDDMDNFGNGYGDWNLDWKDWREGSVLLKGTEEGRTPTDQARLRPQV
;
A
#
# COMPACT_ATOMS: atom_id res chain seq x y z
N MET A 1 24.56 -58.04 1.39
CA MET A 1 24.83 -58.07 2.85
C MET A 1 24.88 -56.62 3.31
N LYS A 2 24.05 -56.05 4.20
CA LYS A 2 22.90 -56.46 5.02
C LYS A 2 22.03 -55.20 5.14
N HIS A 3 20.72 -55.33 4.95
CA HIS A 3 19.73 -54.34 5.39
C HIS A 3 19.61 -54.38 6.92
N SER A 4 19.31 -53.25 7.56
CA SER A 4 18.26 -53.14 8.59
C SER A 4 18.08 -51.69 9.09
N PRO A 5 16.86 -51.13 9.01
CA PRO A 5 16.45 -49.89 9.65
C PRO A 5 15.97 -50.13 11.10
N ARG A 6 16.04 -49.10 11.95
CA ARG A 6 15.55 -49.13 13.34
C ARG A 6 14.08 -48.70 13.39
N LEU A 7 13.22 -49.64 13.80
CA LEU A 7 11.82 -49.44 14.18
C LEU A 7 11.73 -49.29 15.70
N TRP A 8 10.92 -48.34 16.17
CA TRP A 8 10.39 -48.34 17.53
C TRP A 8 8.86 -48.48 17.46
N THR A 9 8.40 -49.68 17.80
CA THR A 9 7.04 -49.98 18.27
C THR A 9 6.90 -49.59 19.73
N VAL A 10 5.69 -49.17 20.16
CA VAL A 10 4.99 -49.75 21.33
C VAL A 10 3.52 -49.29 21.40
N LEU A 11 2.67 -50.30 21.33
CA LEU A 11 1.37 -50.58 21.95
C LEU A 11 0.15 -49.66 21.74
N SER A 12 -0.72 -50.20 20.89
CA SER A 12 -2.18 -50.22 20.98
C SER A 12 -2.70 -50.77 22.33
N CYS A 13 -3.77 -50.18 22.84
CA CYS A 13 -4.72 -50.82 23.75
C CYS A 13 -6.15 -50.57 23.24
N SER A 14 -6.66 -51.53 22.47
CA SER A 14 -8.09 -51.72 22.23
C SER A 14 -8.70 -52.48 23.40
N LEU A 15 -9.83 -52.01 23.93
CA LEU A 15 -10.76 -52.83 24.69
C LEU A 15 -12.16 -52.69 24.09
N LEU A 16 -12.63 -53.82 23.57
CA LEU A 16 -13.99 -54.13 23.14
C LEU A 16 -14.97 -54.18 24.33
N VAL A 17 -16.27 -53.97 24.06
CA VAL A 17 -17.41 -54.90 24.27
C VAL A 17 -18.72 -54.10 24.01
N ALA A 18 -19.31 -54.31 22.82
CA ALA A 18 -20.60 -55.00 22.56
C ALA A 18 -21.85 -54.22 23.04
N SER A 19 -22.63 -53.54 22.18
CA SER A 19 -23.55 -54.02 21.13
C SER A 19 -24.83 -54.68 21.65
N LEU A 20 -25.99 -54.01 21.44
CA LEU A 20 -27.21 -54.49 20.76
C LEU A 20 -28.47 -53.80 21.33
N GLY A 21 -29.34 -53.33 20.44
CA GLY A 21 -30.70 -52.93 20.81
C GLY A 21 -31.45 -52.15 19.75
N ALA A 22 -31.55 -52.68 18.52
CA ALA A 22 -32.58 -52.26 17.59
C ALA A 22 -33.93 -52.87 18.04
N GLY A 23 -34.98 -52.04 18.15
CA GLY A 23 -36.37 -52.51 18.14
C GLY A 23 -37.33 -51.82 19.11
N ALA A 24 -38.01 -50.76 18.63
CA ALA A 24 -39.39 -50.34 18.91
C ALA A 24 -39.53 -48.87 18.39
N THR A 25 -39.91 -48.59 17.14
CA THR A 25 -41.30 -48.58 16.65
C THR A 25 -42.37 -48.58 17.75
N ALA A 26 -42.64 -47.42 18.35
CA ALA A 26 -43.98 -46.88 18.56
C ALA A 26 -43.93 -45.55 19.35
N CYS A 27 -44.80 -44.61 18.92
CA CYS A 27 -45.24 -43.41 19.63
C CYS A 27 -44.39 -42.13 19.51
N GLY A 28 -44.47 -41.54 18.31
CA GLY A 28 -44.76 -40.14 18.02
C GLY A 28 -44.47 -39.04 19.06
N SER A 29 -43.45 -38.23 18.77
CA SER A 29 -43.60 -36.78 18.72
C SER A 29 -42.49 -36.20 17.84
N SER A 30 -42.90 -35.41 16.85
CA SER A 30 -42.00 -34.58 16.06
C SER A 30 -41.41 -33.52 16.98
N ALA A 31 -40.20 -33.74 17.49
CA ALA A 31 -39.42 -32.70 18.14
C ALA A 31 -38.51 -32.07 17.07
N ASP A 32 -39.09 -31.10 16.35
CA ASP A 32 -38.33 -30.16 15.53
C ASP A 32 -37.22 -29.57 16.40
N ASN A 33 -35.96 -29.77 16.00
CA ASN A 33 -34.86 -29.06 16.62
C ASN A 33 -34.98 -27.58 16.16
N PRO A 34 -35.32 -26.62 17.06
CA PRO A 34 -35.66 -25.25 16.67
C PRO A 34 -34.50 -24.51 16.00
N LEU A 35 -33.27 -25.00 16.15
CA LEU A 35 -32.06 -24.48 15.49
C LEU A 35 -31.85 -25.00 14.06
N SER A 36 -32.69 -25.94 13.59
CA SER A 36 -32.63 -26.53 12.25
C SER A 36 -33.79 -26.11 11.35
N ALA A 37 -34.73 -25.33 11.87
CA ALA A 37 -35.84 -24.79 11.10
C ALA A 37 -35.33 -23.77 10.08
N ARG A 38 -35.75 -23.89 8.82
CA ARG A 38 -35.47 -22.86 7.81
C ARG A 38 -36.22 -21.58 8.19
N PRO A 39 -35.55 -20.41 8.21
CA PRO A 39 -36.23 -19.16 8.49
C PRO A 39 -37.37 -18.91 7.49
N TYR A 40 -38.49 -18.39 7.96
CA TYR A 40 -39.58 -17.97 7.07
C TYR A 40 -39.19 -16.67 6.31
N ASP A 41 -39.82 -16.39 5.16
CA ASP A 41 -39.60 -15.12 4.44
C ASP A 41 -40.28 -13.98 5.20
N ALA A 42 -39.47 -13.09 5.76
CA ALA A 42 -39.95 -11.94 6.53
C ALA A 42 -40.29 -10.71 5.66
N GLY A 43 -40.42 -10.88 4.33
CA GLY A 43 -40.64 -9.80 3.37
C GLY A 43 -41.83 -8.89 3.66
N ASP A 44 -42.93 -9.44 4.15
CA ASP A 44 -44.12 -8.65 4.49
C ASP A 44 -44.00 -7.92 5.83
N HIS A 45 -42.97 -8.25 6.63
CA HIS A 45 -42.77 -7.77 7.99
C HIS A 45 -41.70 -6.69 8.13
N VAL A 46 -40.94 -6.41 7.08
CA VAL A 46 -39.88 -5.40 7.08
C VAL A 46 -40.17 -4.32 6.03
N ALA A 47 -39.86 -3.07 6.34
CA ALA A 47 -39.91 -1.94 5.43
C ALA A 47 -38.53 -1.26 5.35
N PHE A 48 -38.29 -0.60 4.22
CA PHE A 48 -37.06 0.14 3.95
C PHE A 48 -37.41 1.59 3.59
N ASN A 49 -36.64 2.56 4.04
CA ASN A 49 -36.87 3.98 3.73
C ASN A 49 -36.64 4.31 2.24
N GLN A 50 -35.81 3.51 1.57
CA GLN A 50 -35.55 3.62 0.14
C GLN A 50 -36.05 2.35 -0.53
N VAL A 51 -37.07 2.48 -1.38
CA VAL A 51 -37.70 1.35 -2.05
C VAL A 51 -36.70 0.70 -2.99
N ALA A 52 -36.23 -0.50 -2.67
CA ALA A 52 -35.48 -1.31 -3.62
C ALA A 52 -36.38 -1.65 -4.82
N GLY A 53 -35.97 -1.23 -6.01
CA GLY A 53 -36.70 -1.32 -7.27
C GLY A 53 -35.78 -1.01 -8.46
N SER A 54 -36.33 -0.60 -9.60
CA SER A 54 -35.54 -0.33 -10.83
C SER A 54 -34.68 0.93 -10.81
N ARG A 55 -34.70 1.73 -9.73
CA ARG A 55 -33.92 2.97 -9.59
C ARG A 55 -32.85 2.82 -8.51
N PRO A 56 -31.63 3.34 -8.72
CA PRO A 56 -30.60 3.35 -7.69
C PRO A 56 -31.01 4.14 -6.44
N VAL A 57 -30.65 3.61 -5.28
CA VAL A 57 -30.81 4.17 -3.94
C VAL A 57 -29.85 5.34 -3.75
N ASP A 58 -30.30 6.42 -3.11
CA ASP A 58 -29.45 7.58 -2.85
C ASP A 58 -28.37 7.22 -1.81
N HIS A 59 -27.10 7.18 -2.24
CA HIS A 59 -25.97 6.82 -1.37
C HIS A 59 -25.71 7.84 -0.26
N THR A 60 -26.21 9.07 -0.39
CA THR A 60 -26.00 10.14 0.59
C THR A 60 -26.97 10.06 1.77
N LYS A 61 -28.05 9.30 1.64
CA LYS A 61 -29.04 9.09 2.70
C LYS A 61 -28.76 7.79 3.44
N PRO A 62 -28.91 7.77 4.78
CA PRO A 62 -28.80 6.53 5.54
C PRO A 62 -29.76 5.45 5.02
N LEU A 63 -29.32 4.20 5.04
CA LEU A 63 -30.20 3.05 4.87
C LEU A 63 -30.96 2.87 6.19
N GLU A 64 -32.28 2.84 6.14
CA GLU A 64 -33.11 2.54 7.31
C GLU A 64 -34.04 1.36 7.03
N ILE A 65 -34.15 0.49 8.03
CA ILE A 65 -34.92 -0.74 7.99
C ILE A 65 -35.83 -0.72 9.22
N THR A 66 -37.13 -0.91 9.03
CA THR A 66 -38.11 -0.92 10.11
C THR A 66 -38.94 -2.19 10.13
N ALA A 67 -39.21 -2.72 11.31
CA ALA A 67 -40.19 -3.78 11.50
C ALA A 67 -41.60 -3.17 11.36
N LYS A 68 -42.45 -3.81 10.57
CA LYS A 68 -43.87 -3.44 10.44
C LYS A 68 -44.67 -4.00 11.61
N SER A 69 -45.72 -3.28 12.00
CA SER A 69 -46.60 -3.67 13.12
C SER A 69 -47.15 -5.09 12.95
N GLY A 70 -47.04 -5.90 14.01
CA GLY A 70 -47.50 -7.30 14.04
C GLY A 70 -46.59 -8.31 13.33
N GLY A 71 -45.40 -7.89 12.88
CA GLY A 71 -44.48 -8.72 12.09
C GLY A 71 -43.26 -9.29 12.80
N GLY A 72 -43.16 -9.12 14.12
CA GLY A 72 -41.97 -9.47 14.89
C GLY A 72 -40.96 -8.33 15.00
N ARG A 73 -39.76 -8.64 15.50
CA ARG A 73 -38.63 -7.70 15.67
C ARG A 73 -37.47 -8.06 14.74
N ILE A 74 -36.68 -7.07 14.37
CA ILE A 74 -35.38 -7.26 13.72
C ILE A 74 -34.38 -7.74 14.78
N THR A 75 -33.63 -8.78 14.46
CA THR A 75 -32.61 -9.35 15.35
C THR A 75 -31.19 -9.05 14.88
N ASP A 76 -30.98 -8.97 13.57
CA ASP A 76 -29.68 -8.66 12.98
C ASP A 76 -29.84 -8.06 11.57
N VAL A 77 -28.85 -7.24 11.18
CA VAL A 77 -28.75 -6.73 9.81
C VAL A 77 -27.31 -6.84 9.34
N THR A 78 -27.12 -7.60 8.26
CA THR A 78 -25.85 -7.69 7.54
C THR A 78 -26.02 -7.06 6.16
N ALA A 79 -25.41 -5.89 5.94
CA ALA A 79 -25.37 -5.21 4.66
C ALA A 79 -23.94 -5.19 4.12
N VAL A 80 -23.72 -5.77 2.93
CA VAL A 80 -22.40 -5.96 2.33
C VAL A 80 -22.42 -5.49 0.87
N ASP A 81 -21.44 -4.69 0.47
CA ASP A 81 -21.31 -4.28 -0.95
C ASP A 81 -20.59 -5.33 -1.81
N THR A 82 -20.54 -5.10 -3.11
CA THR A 82 -19.84 -5.95 -4.09
C THR A 82 -18.33 -6.05 -3.87
N HIS A 83 -17.73 -5.15 -3.08
CA HIS A 83 -16.33 -5.18 -2.70
C HIS A 83 -16.09 -5.90 -1.37
N GLY A 84 -17.14 -6.48 -0.78
CA GLY A 84 -17.09 -7.22 0.48
C GLY A 84 -17.07 -6.32 1.73
N ARG A 85 -17.29 -5.01 1.59
CA ARG A 85 -17.29 -4.08 2.72
C ARG A 85 -18.64 -4.11 3.42
N ARG A 86 -18.62 -4.21 4.75
CA ARG A 86 -19.81 -4.15 5.59
C ARG A 86 -20.24 -2.69 5.81
N LEU A 87 -21.51 -2.41 5.60
CA LEU A 87 -22.13 -1.14 5.99
C LEU A 87 -22.40 -1.16 7.49
N ALA A 88 -21.70 -0.30 8.24
CA ALA A 88 -21.94 -0.16 9.67
C ALA A 88 -23.32 0.43 9.94
N GLY A 89 -23.97 -0.05 10.99
CA GLY A 89 -25.26 0.45 11.44
C GLY A 89 -25.61 -0.02 12.84
N GLU A 90 -26.70 0.54 13.37
CA GLU A 90 -27.18 0.33 14.73
C GLU A 90 -28.61 -0.17 14.70
N LEU A 91 -28.89 -1.17 15.56
CA LEU A 91 -30.21 -1.72 15.81
C LEU A 91 -30.78 -1.10 17.09
N SER A 92 -32.04 -0.69 17.07
CA SER A 92 -32.73 -0.19 18.25
C SER A 92 -32.88 -1.30 19.30
N ALA A 93 -32.95 -0.92 20.58
CA ALA A 93 -33.08 -1.88 21.68
C ALA A 93 -34.34 -2.75 21.59
N THR A 94 -35.40 -2.22 20.98
CA THR A 94 -36.67 -2.92 20.75
C THR A 94 -36.65 -3.79 19.48
N GLY A 95 -35.63 -3.66 18.63
CA GLY A 95 -35.54 -4.33 17.34
C GLY A 95 -36.55 -3.83 16.31
N ASP A 96 -37.15 -2.65 16.53
CA ASP A 96 -38.13 -2.07 15.60
C ASP A 96 -37.48 -1.30 14.44
N ARG A 97 -36.21 -0.90 14.58
CA ARG A 97 -35.51 -0.09 13.59
C ARG A 97 -34.02 -0.35 13.59
N TRP A 98 -33.46 -0.47 12.39
CA TRP A 98 -32.02 -0.41 12.15
C TRP A 98 -31.72 0.75 11.22
N HIS A 99 -30.58 1.43 11.41
CA HIS A 99 -30.09 2.42 10.45
C HIS A 99 -28.57 2.35 10.27
N SER A 100 -28.10 2.71 9.08
CA SER A 100 -26.66 2.86 8.85
C SER A 100 -26.10 4.06 9.62
N THR A 101 -24.89 3.91 10.15
CA THR A 101 -24.16 4.95 10.89
C THR A 101 -23.08 5.63 10.07
N VAL A 102 -22.85 5.11 8.86
CA VAL A 102 -21.95 5.69 7.86
C VAL A 102 -22.68 5.82 6.51
N PRO A 103 -22.25 6.73 5.62
CA PRO A 103 -22.78 6.81 4.27
C PRO A 103 -22.62 5.49 3.52
N MET A 104 -23.56 5.19 2.64
CA MET A 104 -23.40 4.07 1.70
C MET A 104 -22.34 4.42 0.66
N ALA A 105 -21.66 3.40 0.16
CA ALA A 105 -20.74 3.58 -0.95
C ALA A 105 -21.52 3.96 -2.23
N ALA A 106 -20.96 4.87 -3.01
CA ALA A 106 -21.54 5.37 -4.25
C ALA A 106 -21.28 4.42 -5.42
N GLY A 107 -22.28 4.24 -6.30
CA GLY A 107 -22.17 3.47 -7.53
C GLY A 107 -21.90 1.96 -7.35
N VAL A 108 -22.20 1.40 -6.19
CA VAL A 108 -22.02 -0.04 -5.91
C VAL A 108 -23.35 -0.73 -5.65
N ARG A 109 -23.33 -2.06 -5.68
CA ARG A 109 -24.47 -2.88 -5.27
C ARG A 109 -24.29 -3.38 -3.85
N TYR A 110 -25.35 -3.30 -3.06
CA TYR A 110 -25.44 -3.91 -1.74
C TYR A 110 -26.29 -5.18 -1.77
N ASN A 111 -25.89 -6.16 -0.97
CA ASN A 111 -26.67 -7.31 -0.56
C ASN A 111 -26.94 -7.18 0.94
N VAL A 112 -28.21 -7.11 1.31
CA VAL A 112 -28.68 -6.93 2.69
C VAL A 112 -29.45 -8.17 3.12
N ILE A 113 -29.06 -8.71 4.27
CA ILE A 113 -29.75 -9.80 4.96
C ILE A 113 -30.25 -9.23 6.28
N VAL A 114 -31.55 -9.31 6.49
CA VAL A 114 -32.25 -8.90 7.71
C VAL A 114 -32.74 -10.15 8.40
N GLY A 115 -32.23 -10.42 9.59
CA GLY A 115 -32.78 -11.44 10.49
C GLY A 115 -33.94 -10.86 11.28
N THR A 116 -35.00 -11.63 11.43
CA THR A 116 -36.17 -11.27 12.23
C THR A 116 -36.59 -12.40 13.16
N GLU A 117 -37.45 -12.08 14.11
CA GLU A 117 -38.06 -13.04 15.02
C GLU A 117 -39.52 -12.64 15.24
N ASP A 118 -40.46 -13.57 15.03
CA ASP A 118 -41.88 -13.33 15.28
C ASP A 118 -42.22 -13.32 16.79
N GLU A 119 -43.49 -13.05 17.12
CA GLU A 119 -43.94 -13.02 18.52
C GLU A 119 -43.82 -14.37 19.25
N ARG A 120 -43.64 -15.47 18.52
CA ARG A 120 -43.47 -16.84 19.06
C ARG A 120 -42.02 -17.27 19.14
N GLY A 121 -41.08 -16.39 18.78
CA GLY A 121 -39.65 -16.69 18.75
C GLY A 121 -39.20 -17.47 17.50
N ALA A 122 -40.05 -17.58 16.47
CA ALA A 122 -39.66 -18.25 15.24
C ALA A 122 -38.73 -17.34 14.41
N PRO A 123 -37.57 -17.84 13.94
CA PRO A 123 -36.66 -17.05 13.14
C PRO A 123 -37.21 -16.80 11.73
N GLY A 124 -37.12 -15.57 11.28
CA GLY A 124 -37.42 -15.14 9.93
C GLY A 124 -36.19 -14.50 9.28
N GLN A 125 -36.20 -14.42 7.95
CA GLN A 125 -35.15 -13.76 7.19
C GLN A 125 -35.73 -13.02 6.00
N ARG A 126 -35.16 -11.84 5.71
CA ARG A 126 -35.39 -11.13 4.46
C ARG A 126 -34.06 -10.82 3.79
N THR A 127 -33.93 -11.15 2.52
CA THR A 127 -32.77 -10.77 1.70
C THR A 127 -33.20 -9.78 0.62
N MET A 128 -32.33 -8.83 0.34
CA MET A 128 -32.55 -7.77 -0.65
C MET A 128 -31.24 -7.37 -1.29
N SER A 129 -31.30 -6.91 -2.54
CA SER A 129 -30.20 -6.25 -3.21
C SER A 129 -30.66 -4.94 -3.83
N PHE A 130 -29.79 -3.94 -3.84
CA PHE A 130 -30.04 -2.67 -4.53
C PHE A 130 -28.72 -2.04 -5.00
N ASP A 131 -28.82 -1.25 -6.06
CA ASP A 131 -27.72 -0.41 -6.56
C ASP A 131 -27.80 0.98 -5.94
N THR A 132 -26.66 1.63 -5.70
CA THR A 132 -26.60 3.02 -5.23
C THR A 132 -26.32 4.01 -6.36
N THR A 133 -26.74 5.27 -6.19
CA THR A 133 -26.47 6.33 -7.15
C THR A 133 -24.95 6.56 -7.30
N PRO A 134 -24.45 6.85 -8.51
CA PRO A 134 -23.04 7.17 -8.71
C PRO A 134 -22.68 8.52 -8.06
N ALA A 135 -21.40 8.66 -7.72
CA ALA A 135 -20.85 9.94 -7.24
C ALA A 135 -20.74 10.95 -8.38
N LYS A 136 -20.81 12.25 -8.05
CA LYS A 136 -20.62 13.33 -9.03
C LYS A 136 -19.16 13.77 -9.13
N GLY A 137 -18.48 13.95 -8.01
CA GLY A 137 -17.04 14.23 -7.95
C GLY A 137 -16.26 12.96 -7.60
N VAL A 138 -15.12 12.78 -8.26
CA VAL A 138 -14.34 11.55 -8.21
C VAL A 138 -12.90 11.83 -7.80
N LEU A 139 -12.33 10.92 -7.00
CA LEU A 139 -10.92 10.89 -6.64
C LEU A 139 -10.30 9.65 -7.28
N LYS A 140 -9.46 9.84 -8.30
CA LYS A 140 -8.65 8.77 -8.88
C LYS A 140 -7.32 8.70 -8.13
N VAL A 141 -6.84 7.48 -7.89
CA VAL A 141 -5.48 7.22 -7.42
C VAL A 141 -4.69 6.60 -8.56
N GLU A 142 -3.51 7.14 -8.81
CA GLU A 142 -2.52 6.58 -9.74
C GLU A 142 -1.33 6.09 -8.95
N PHE A 143 -1.06 4.78 -9.03
CA PHE A 143 0.08 4.19 -8.34
C PHE A 143 1.32 4.23 -9.23
N GLY A 144 2.45 4.56 -8.62
CA GLY A 144 3.77 4.49 -9.22
C GLY A 144 4.73 3.61 -8.40
N PRO A 145 5.87 3.21 -8.99
CA PRO A 145 6.24 3.37 -10.41
C PRO A 145 5.40 2.47 -11.33
N GLU A 146 5.80 2.31 -12.59
CA GLU A 146 5.18 1.31 -13.45
C GLU A 146 5.41 -0.12 -12.92
N GLU A 147 4.58 -1.06 -13.35
CA GLU A 147 4.75 -2.47 -13.01
C GLU A 147 6.08 -2.99 -13.59
N GLY A 148 6.89 -3.62 -12.74
CA GLY A 148 8.20 -4.07 -13.16
C GLY A 148 9.09 -4.52 -12.01
N LYS A 149 10.37 -4.68 -12.33
CA LYS A 149 11.39 -5.11 -11.38
C LYS A 149 12.29 -3.94 -11.00
N TYR A 150 12.43 -3.72 -9.69
CA TYR A 150 13.15 -2.57 -9.13
C TYR A 150 14.13 -3.00 -8.03
N GLY A 151 15.05 -2.11 -7.70
CA GLY A 151 15.94 -2.21 -6.56
C GLY A 151 15.22 -2.04 -5.21
N VAL A 152 15.93 -2.39 -4.15
CA VAL A 152 15.39 -2.42 -2.78
C VAL A 152 14.99 -1.04 -2.21
N GLY A 153 15.42 0.04 -2.85
CA GLY A 153 15.16 1.42 -2.45
C GLY A 153 13.88 2.02 -3.06
N GLN A 154 13.20 1.33 -3.98
CA GLN A 154 12.08 1.89 -4.72
C GLN A 154 10.87 2.21 -3.82
N PRO A 155 10.48 3.48 -3.62
CA PRO A 155 9.22 3.79 -2.96
C PRO A 155 8.04 3.45 -3.89
N LEU A 156 6.91 3.10 -3.27
CA LEU A 156 5.62 3.11 -3.95
C LEU A 156 5.06 4.52 -3.87
N THR A 157 4.44 5.02 -4.92
CA THR A 157 3.77 6.33 -4.91
C THR A 157 2.27 6.16 -5.15
N ALA A 158 1.49 7.10 -4.62
CA ALA A 158 0.08 7.26 -4.90
C ALA A 158 -0.18 8.74 -5.19
N GLU A 159 -0.48 9.05 -6.46
CA GLU A 159 -0.85 10.38 -6.90
C GLU A 159 -2.38 10.49 -7.00
N LEU A 160 -2.93 11.51 -6.35
CA LEU A 160 -4.35 11.80 -6.32
C LEU A 160 -4.71 12.80 -7.42
N SER A 161 -5.82 12.56 -8.11
CA SER A 161 -6.32 13.52 -9.13
C SER A 161 -6.67 14.90 -8.53
N GLU A 162 -7.14 14.91 -7.29
CA GLU A 162 -7.59 16.12 -6.56
C GLU A 162 -6.85 16.27 -5.22
N PRO A 163 -6.61 17.50 -4.75
CA PRO A 163 -5.92 17.74 -3.49
C PRO A 163 -6.82 17.39 -2.29
N VAL A 164 -6.26 16.70 -1.31
CA VAL A 164 -6.93 16.31 -0.06
C VAL A 164 -6.22 16.97 1.12
N LYS A 165 -6.80 18.05 1.64
CA LYS A 165 -6.20 18.87 2.71
C LYS A 165 -6.69 18.49 4.11
N ASP A 166 -7.96 18.11 4.22
CA ASP A 166 -8.58 17.80 5.50
C ASP A 166 -7.99 16.52 6.11
N LYS A 167 -7.73 16.54 7.42
CA LYS A 167 -7.09 15.42 8.12
C LYS A 167 -7.96 14.15 8.14
N ALA A 168 -9.28 14.29 8.28
CA ALA A 168 -10.18 13.13 8.27
C ALA A 168 -10.27 12.53 6.87
N ALA A 169 -10.34 13.37 5.82
CA ALA A 169 -10.30 12.93 4.44
C ALA A 169 -8.97 12.22 4.10
N ARG A 170 -7.83 12.77 4.52
CA ARG A 170 -6.52 12.12 4.38
C ARG A 170 -6.48 10.76 5.09
N ALA A 171 -7.09 10.65 6.27
CA ALA A 171 -7.12 9.39 7.00
C ALA A 171 -7.98 8.33 6.28
N ILE A 172 -9.05 8.74 5.58
CA ILE A 172 -9.84 7.84 4.74
C ILE A 172 -9.01 7.34 3.56
N VAL A 173 -8.32 8.24 2.86
CA VAL A 173 -7.41 7.89 1.75
C VAL A 173 -6.36 6.91 2.23
N GLU A 174 -5.58 7.27 3.26
CA GLU A 174 -4.46 6.47 3.74
C GLU A 174 -4.88 5.06 4.20
N ARG A 175 -6.04 4.90 4.84
CA ARG A 175 -6.59 3.57 5.19
C ARG A 175 -7.06 2.77 3.97
N GLY A 176 -7.51 3.46 2.93
CA GLY A 176 -7.97 2.85 1.70
C GLY A 176 -6.84 2.36 0.81
N LEU A 177 -5.63 2.92 0.95
CA LEU A 177 -4.44 2.48 0.22
C LEU A 177 -3.76 1.32 0.95
N VAL A 178 -3.96 0.10 0.44
CA VAL A 178 -3.46 -1.12 1.08
C VAL A 178 -2.22 -1.61 0.33
N VAL A 179 -1.13 -1.77 1.06
CA VAL A 179 0.11 -2.38 0.57
C VAL A 179 0.20 -3.80 1.13
N ASP A 180 0.31 -4.77 0.24
CA ASP A 180 0.62 -6.17 0.56
C ASP A 180 2.12 -6.39 0.39
N MET A 181 2.76 -6.88 1.45
CA MET A 181 4.22 -6.98 1.55
C MET A 181 4.62 -8.22 2.36
N PRO A 182 5.88 -8.66 2.29
CA PRO A 182 6.35 -9.83 3.03
C PRO A 182 6.09 -9.72 4.55
N ALA A 183 5.82 -10.87 5.18
CA ALA A 183 5.55 -10.94 6.61
C ALA A 183 6.71 -10.36 7.44
N GLY A 184 6.39 -9.54 8.44
CA GLY A 184 7.37 -8.89 9.32
C GLY A 184 7.94 -7.58 8.79
N VAL A 185 7.66 -7.21 7.54
CA VAL A 185 7.99 -5.88 7.02
C VAL A 185 7.00 -4.86 7.57
N VAL A 186 7.52 -3.74 8.09
CA VAL A 186 6.72 -2.62 8.58
C VAL A 186 6.98 -1.43 7.67
N GLY A 187 5.92 -0.79 7.19
CA GLY A 187 5.98 0.40 6.36
C GLY A 187 4.76 1.30 6.56
N ASN A 188 4.86 2.56 6.13
CA ASN A 188 3.73 3.48 6.14
C ASN A 188 3.79 4.48 5.00
N TRP A 189 2.62 5.03 4.69
CA TRP A 189 2.46 6.17 3.80
C TRP A 189 2.97 7.46 4.45
N TYR A 190 3.54 8.34 3.63
CA TYR A 190 3.93 9.70 3.96
C TYR A 190 3.22 10.62 2.97
N TRP A 191 2.48 11.61 3.46
CA TRP A 191 1.91 12.67 2.62
C TRP A 191 2.99 13.68 2.25
N VAL A 192 3.49 13.59 1.01
CA VAL A 192 4.52 14.51 0.47
C VAL A 192 3.93 15.90 0.26
N ASP A 193 2.71 15.95 -0.26
CA ASP A 193 1.92 17.17 -0.43
C ASP A 193 0.41 16.85 -0.32
N ASP A 194 -0.47 17.71 -0.86
CA ASP A 194 -1.92 17.50 -0.82
C ASP A 194 -2.43 16.42 -1.81
N LYS A 195 -1.60 16.01 -2.77
CA LYS A 195 -1.93 15.07 -3.84
C LYS A 195 -1.03 13.83 -3.87
N THR A 196 0.17 13.92 -3.33
CA THR A 196 1.19 12.88 -3.49
C THR A 196 1.46 12.19 -2.17
N LEU A 197 1.36 10.87 -2.16
CA LEU A 197 1.83 10.05 -1.06
C LEU A 197 2.95 9.12 -1.54
N HIS A 198 3.96 8.94 -0.70
CA HIS A 198 4.97 7.91 -0.89
C HIS A 198 4.83 6.86 0.20
N PHE A 199 5.08 5.59 -0.10
CA PHE A 199 5.16 4.51 0.86
C PHE A 199 6.53 3.85 0.78
N ARG A 200 7.15 3.67 1.93
CA ARG A 200 8.31 2.79 2.07
C ARG A 200 8.27 2.01 3.39
N PRO A 201 8.94 0.85 3.44
CA PRO A 201 9.24 0.18 4.68
C PRO A 201 10.26 0.95 5.53
N LYS A 202 10.36 0.56 6.81
CA LYS A 202 11.32 1.10 7.76
C LYS A 202 12.76 0.98 7.26
N ASP A 203 13.12 -0.24 6.89
CA ASP A 203 14.36 -0.61 6.22
C ASP A 203 14.08 -0.80 4.72
N TYR A 204 15.11 -0.92 3.87
CA TYR A 204 14.91 -1.22 2.44
C TYR A 204 14.07 -2.48 2.23
N TRP A 205 13.38 -2.57 1.09
CA TRP A 205 12.60 -3.75 0.73
C TRP A 205 13.46 -5.02 0.82
N PRO A 206 12.94 -6.14 1.35
CA PRO A 206 13.63 -7.42 1.26
C PRO A 206 13.94 -7.77 -0.20
N ALA A 207 15.18 -8.16 -0.48
CA ALA A 207 15.57 -8.62 -1.81
C ALA A 207 14.75 -9.85 -2.22
N HIS A 208 14.50 -10.00 -3.53
CA HIS A 208 13.74 -11.12 -4.10
C HIS A 208 12.33 -11.27 -3.52
N SER A 209 11.67 -10.13 -3.25
CA SER A 209 10.29 -10.10 -2.77
C SER A 209 9.33 -9.54 -3.81
N THR A 210 8.03 -9.77 -3.59
CA THR A 210 6.96 -9.12 -4.33
C THR A 210 6.22 -8.21 -3.37
N VAL A 211 5.95 -6.98 -3.81
CA VAL A 211 5.10 -6.02 -3.11
C VAL A 211 3.98 -5.59 -4.05
N SER A 212 2.75 -5.47 -3.53
CA SER A 212 1.65 -4.93 -4.32
C SER A 212 0.90 -3.85 -3.56
N VAL A 213 0.29 -2.93 -4.30
CA VAL A 213 -0.53 -1.85 -3.76
C VAL A 213 -1.85 -1.77 -4.50
N ARG A 214 -2.92 -1.54 -3.75
CA ARG A 214 -4.29 -1.43 -4.25
C ARG A 214 -5.07 -0.37 -3.49
N SER A 215 -6.09 0.19 -4.15
CA SER A 215 -7.02 1.14 -3.55
C SER A 215 -8.35 0.46 -3.22
N ASN A 216 -8.80 0.60 -1.98
CA ASN A 216 -10.12 0.22 -1.50
C ASN A 216 -11.13 1.39 -1.52
N LEU A 217 -10.78 2.50 -2.18
CA LEU A 217 -11.55 3.74 -2.14
C LEU A 217 -12.75 3.76 -3.09
N GLU A 218 -12.92 2.77 -3.96
CA GLU A 218 -14.03 2.75 -4.93
C GLU A 218 -15.39 2.86 -4.23
N GLY A 219 -16.14 3.91 -4.54
CA GLY A 219 -17.43 4.26 -3.93
C GLY A 219 -17.32 4.87 -2.52
N ILE A 220 -16.13 4.92 -1.91
CA ILE A 220 -15.94 5.48 -0.57
C ILE A 220 -15.95 7.00 -0.63
N LYS A 221 -16.76 7.60 0.23
CA LYS A 221 -16.79 9.04 0.46
C LYS A 221 -15.48 9.51 1.10
N VAL A 222 -14.72 10.36 0.41
CA VAL A 222 -13.49 10.97 0.93
C VAL A 222 -13.78 12.37 1.49
N THR A 223 -14.57 13.15 0.77
CA THR A 223 -15.14 14.43 1.21
C THR A 223 -16.62 14.50 0.83
N ASP A 224 -17.32 15.60 1.14
CA ASP A 224 -18.71 15.79 0.68
C ASP A 224 -18.86 15.79 -0.84
N GLU A 225 -17.79 16.14 -1.56
CA GLU A 225 -17.77 16.31 -3.01
C GLU A 225 -17.03 15.18 -3.73
N LEU A 226 -16.06 14.52 -3.06
CA LEU A 226 -15.16 13.54 -3.66
C LEU A 226 -15.41 12.13 -3.13
N TYR A 227 -15.58 11.20 -4.06
CA TYR A 227 -15.66 9.77 -3.81
C TYR A 227 -14.55 9.05 -4.56
N GLY A 228 -13.92 8.08 -3.94
CA GLY A 228 -12.91 7.28 -4.63
C GLY A 228 -13.54 6.47 -5.77
N VAL A 229 -12.74 6.25 -6.81
CA VAL A 229 -13.11 5.35 -7.92
C VAL A 229 -12.11 4.21 -8.04
N ALA A 230 -12.45 3.20 -8.85
CA ALA A 230 -11.56 2.10 -9.16
C ALA A 230 -10.20 2.61 -9.63
N SER A 231 -9.13 2.02 -9.11
CA SER A 231 -7.74 2.36 -9.46
C SER A 231 -7.04 1.07 -9.88
N LYS A 232 -6.21 1.14 -10.92
CA LYS A 232 -5.42 -0.01 -11.37
C LYS A 232 -4.44 -0.40 -10.25
N PRO A 233 -4.44 -1.64 -9.73
CA PRO A 233 -3.44 -2.05 -8.75
C PRO A 233 -2.04 -2.10 -9.40
N LEU A 234 -1.01 -2.03 -8.57
CA LEU A 234 0.38 -2.11 -8.97
C LEU A 234 1.07 -3.24 -8.22
N THR A 235 1.89 -4.02 -8.93
CA THR A 235 2.77 -5.04 -8.34
C THR A 235 4.19 -4.76 -8.78
N LEU A 236 5.13 -4.82 -7.84
CA LEU A 236 6.56 -4.71 -8.11
C LEU A 236 7.26 -6.00 -7.70
N GLU A 237 8.26 -6.39 -8.50
CA GLU A 237 9.27 -7.35 -8.10
C GLU A 237 10.49 -6.62 -7.57
N ILE A 238 11.00 -7.05 -6.42
CA ILE A 238 12.20 -6.49 -5.81
C ILE A 238 13.39 -7.38 -6.16
N GLY A 239 14.41 -6.79 -6.78
CA GLY A 239 15.62 -7.45 -7.23
C GLY A 239 16.65 -7.71 -6.13
N ASP A 240 17.91 -7.79 -6.54
CA ASP A 240 19.05 -7.84 -5.64
C ASP A 240 19.13 -6.56 -4.79
N ARG A 241 19.74 -6.66 -3.61
CA ARG A 241 20.08 -5.49 -2.82
C ARG A 241 21.36 -4.86 -3.36
N VAL A 242 21.23 -3.79 -4.12
CA VAL A 242 22.36 -2.99 -4.60
C VAL A 242 22.43 -1.65 -3.85
N GLU A 243 23.60 -1.40 -3.29
CA GLU A 243 23.93 -0.18 -2.56
C GLU A 243 25.26 0.37 -3.08
N VAL A 244 25.23 1.59 -3.58
CA VAL A 244 26.41 2.29 -4.10
C VAL A 244 26.75 3.42 -3.14
N THR A 245 28.01 3.51 -2.71
CA THR A 245 28.48 4.65 -1.91
C THR A 245 29.58 5.37 -2.66
N THR A 246 29.34 6.64 -2.99
CA THR A 246 30.35 7.56 -3.53
C THR A 246 30.89 8.43 -2.40
N ASP A 247 32.18 8.30 -2.10
CA ASP A 247 32.86 9.20 -1.19
C ASP A 247 33.55 10.31 -2.01
N ALA A 248 33.00 11.51 -1.93
CA ALA A 248 33.47 12.66 -2.71
C ALA A 248 34.84 13.19 -2.24
N SER A 249 35.28 12.84 -1.02
CA SER A 249 36.58 13.25 -0.48
C SER A 249 37.71 12.30 -0.87
N SER A 250 37.41 10.99 -0.98
CA SER A 250 38.37 10.00 -1.46
C SER A 250 38.37 9.86 -2.99
N HIS A 251 37.33 10.36 -3.66
CA HIS A 251 37.11 10.24 -5.11
C HIS A 251 36.89 8.79 -5.59
N TYR A 252 36.33 7.94 -4.73
CA TYR A 252 35.98 6.57 -5.07
C TYR A 252 34.50 6.26 -4.84
N LEU A 253 33.99 5.40 -5.70
CA LEU A 253 32.69 4.76 -5.59
C LEU A 253 32.87 3.30 -5.21
N GLU A 254 32.20 2.85 -4.16
CA GLU A 254 32.08 1.46 -3.76
C GLU A 254 30.73 0.91 -4.23
N PHE A 255 30.75 -0.21 -4.97
CA PHE A 255 29.56 -0.88 -5.43
C PHE A 255 29.36 -2.18 -4.65
N LYS A 256 28.25 -2.25 -3.91
CA LYS A 256 27.88 -3.39 -3.08
C LYS A 256 26.65 -4.08 -3.64
N ARG A 257 26.69 -5.41 -3.73
CA ARG A 257 25.54 -6.26 -4.07
C ARG A 257 25.38 -7.32 -2.99
N ASN A 258 24.17 -7.43 -2.45
CA ASN A 258 23.77 -8.44 -1.46
C ASN A 258 24.70 -8.56 -0.24
N GLY A 259 25.25 -7.43 0.23
CA GLY A 259 26.16 -7.45 1.38
C GLY A 259 27.65 -7.42 1.02
N GLU A 260 28.02 -7.63 -0.24
CA GLU A 260 29.42 -7.80 -0.66
C GLU A 260 29.86 -6.68 -1.61
N VAL A 261 31.06 -6.15 -1.40
CA VAL A 261 31.68 -5.20 -2.33
C VAL A 261 32.18 -5.98 -3.54
N ILE A 262 31.60 -5.70 -4.71
CA ILE A 262 31.95 -6.38 -5.96
C ILE A 262 32.76 -5.51 -6.90
N ASN A 263 32.84 -4.19 -6.63
CA ASN A 263 33.67 -3.27 -7.39
C ASN A 263 33.98 -1.99 -6.62
N THR A 264 35.11 -1.38 -6.94
CA THR A 264 35.51 -0.06 -6.47
C THR A 264 36.02 0.74 -7.66
N ILE A 265 35.41 1.89 -7.92
CA ILE A 265 35.57 2.65 -9.15
C ILE A 265 36.14 4.04 -8.83
N PRO A 266 37.26 4.47 -9.46
CA PRO A 266 37.70 5.85 -9.36
C PRO A 266 36.69 6.76 -10.08
N VAL A 267 36.30 7.84 -9.41
CA VAL A 267 35.29 8.80 -9.90
C VAL A 267 35.76 10.24 -9.74
N THR A 268 35.10 11.15 -10.43
CA THR A 268 35.07 12.58 -10.09
C THR A 268 33.64 12.95 -9.71
N THR A 269 33.46 13.81 -8.70
CA THR A 269 32.16 14.42 -8.39
C THR A 269 32.18 15.92 -8.67
N GLY A 270 31.16 16.63 -8.20
CA GLY A 270 30.97 18.06 -8.41
C GLY A 270 32.04 18.93 -7.75
N LYS A 271 32.60 19.89 -8.50
CA LYS A 271 33.58 20.87 -8.02
C LYS A 271 32.96 21.88 -7.04
N PRO A 272 33.75 22.69 -6.31
CA PRO A 272 33.22 23.79 -5.50
C PRO A 272 32.31 24.72 -6.32
N GLY A 273 31.13 25.05 -5.77
CA GLY A 273 30.08 25.81 -6.46
C GLY A 273 29.07 24.95 -7.24
N PHE A 274 29.41 23.69 -7.52
CA PHE A 274 28.54 22.68 -8.14
C PHE A 274 28.65 21.32 -7.43
N SER A 275 28.89 21.36 -6.13
CA SER A 275 29.25 20.18 -5.35
C SER A 275 28.06 19.22 -5.28
N THR A 276 28.34 17.93 -5.53
CA THR A 276 27.32 16.87 -5.56
C THR A 276 26.60 16.77 -4.22
N ARG A 277 25.29 16.59 -4.22
CA ARG A 277 24.53 16.50 -2.97
C ARG A 277 24.90 15.28 -2.15
N ASN A 278 25.03 15.44 -0.84
CA ASN A 278 25.18 14.35 0.12
C ASN A 278 23.85 13.59 0.29
N GLY A 279 23.91 12.40 0.89
CA GLY A 279 22.73 11.62 1.21
C GLY A 279 22.38 10.54 0.18
N ILE A 280 21.28 9.86 0.45
CA ILE A 280 20.75 8.72 -0.31
C ILE A 280 19.85 9.23 -1.44
N LYS A 281 20.06 8.66 -2.64
CA LYS A 281 19.26 8.86 -3.84
C LYS A 281 18.84 7.49 -4.36
N VAL A 282 17.59 7.36 -4.76
CA VAL A 282 17.12 6.17 -5.48
C VAL A 282 17.31 6.39 -6.98
N VAL A 283 17.82 5.39 -7.68
CA VAL A 283 17.97 5.44 -9.14
C VAL A 283 16.60 5.62 -9.79
N LEU A 284 16.48 6.68 -10.60
CA LEU A 284 15.22 7.10 -11.21
C LEU A 284 15.01 6.55 -12.61
N GLY A 285 16.11 6.24 -13.30
CA GLY A 285 16.07 5.86 -14.70
C GLY A 285 17.45 5.66 -15.28
N LYS A 286 17.51 4.93 -16.39
CA LYS A 286 18.74 4.64 -17.11
C LYS A 286 18.58 4.97 -18.58
N GLN A 287 19.58 5.66 -19.13
CA GLN A 287 19.60 6.08 -20.53
C GLN A 287 20.99 5.79 -21.10
N TYR A 288 21.05 4.99 -22.16
CA TYR A 288 22.32 4.69 -22.82
C TYR A 288 23.00 5.96 -23.36
N PHE A 289 22.21 6.93 -23.82
CA PHE A 289 22.68 8.22 -24.34
C PHE A 289 21.81 9.36 -23.82
N VAL A 290 22.45 10.42 -23.36
CA VAL A 290 21.81 11.69 -22.97
C VAL A 290 22.63 12.84 -23.52
N GLN A 291 21.99 13.75 -24.22
CA GLN A 291 22.58 15.05 -24.53
C GLN A 291 22.39 15.98 -23.32
N MET A 292 23.39 16.03 -22.43
CA MET A 292 23.31 16.83 -21.21
C MET A 292 23.62 18.29 -21.51
N ARG A 293 22.65 19.17 -21.26
CA ARG A 293 22.79 20.61 -21.46
C ARG A 293 22.60 21.37 -20.15
N GLY A 294 23.53 22.27 -19.84
CA GLY A 294 23.48 23.05 -18.60
C GLY A 294 22.20 23.88 -18.47
N ASP A 295 21.70 24.44 -19.56
CA ASP A 295 20.51 25.30 -19.53
C ASP A 295 19.22 24.56 -19.14
N THR A 296 19.14 23.25 -19.36
CA THR A 296 18.01 22.42 -18.89
C THR A 296 17.93 22.28 -17.38
N VAL A 297 19.02 22.58 -16.68
CA VAL A 297 19.16 22.51 -15.21
C VAL A 297 19.60 23.86 -14.61
N GLY A 298 19.46 24.95 -15.37
CA GLY A 298 19.75 26.31 -14.90
C GLY A 298 21.23 26.70 -14.86
N ILE A 299 22.12 25.93 -15.49
CA ILE A 299 23.57 26.20 -15.58
C ILE A 299 23.88 26.92 -16.89
N GLY A 300 24.32 28.18 -16.80
CA GLY A 300 24.64 29.04 -17.94
C GLY A 300 25.97 29.78 -17.79
N GLY A 301 26.18 30.79 -18.63
CA GLY A 301 27.37 31.64 -18.58
C GLY A 301 28.67 30.86 -18.85
N SER A 302 29.73 31.16 -18.11
CA SER A 302 31.02 30.49 -18.23
C SER A 302 31.00 29.01 -17.81
N GLU A 303 29.96 28.57 -17.12
CA GLU A 303 29.79 27.20 -16.62
C GLU A 303 28.89 26.34 -17.51
N TYR A 304 28.37 26.91 -18.61
CA TYR A 304 27.53 26.19 -19.55
C TYR A 304 28.27 24.98 -20.15
N TYR A 305 27.54 23.87 -20.28
CA TYR A 305 27.99 22.67 -20.96
C TYR A 305 26.92 22.14 -21.93
N ASN A 306 27.39 21.43 -22.96
CA ASN A 306 26.56 20.68 -23.89
C ASN A 306 27.31 19.40 -24.28
N LEU A 307 27.06 18.30 -23.56
CA LEU A 307 27.89 17.10 -23.60
C LEU A 307 27.09 15.89 -24.10
N PRO A 308 27.62 15.13 -25.08
CA PRO A 308 27.09 13.82 -25.42
C PRO A 308 27.56 12.80 -24.38
N VAL A 309 26.66 12.35 -23.52
CA VAL A 309 26.97 11.47 -22.38
C VAL A 309 26.39 10.08 -22.61
N TYR A 310 27.21 9.06 -22.35
CA TYR A 310 26.81 7.66 -22.46
C TYR A 310 26.71 6.97 -21.10
N TYR A 311 25.95 5.87 -21.04
CA TYR A 311 25.75 5.05 -19.84
C TYR A 311 25.26 5.87 -18.65
N ALA A 312 24.27 6.74 -18.89
CA ALA A 312 23.79 7.69 -17.91
C ALA A 312 22.72 7.05 -17.01
N THR A 313 22.99 7.04 -15.71
CA THR A 313 22.04 6.61 -14.67
C THR A 313 21.58 7.84 -13.90
N ARG A 314 20.30 8.17 -13.97
CA ARG A 314 19.73 9.37 -13.33
C ARG A 314 19.45 9.11 -11.87
N VAL A 315 19.83 10.06 -11.00
CA VAL A 315 19.60 9.98 -9.56
C VAL A 315 18.84 11.18 -8.98
N THR A 316 18.76 12.30 -9.70
CA THR A 316 17.89 13.43 -9.31
C THR A 316 17.14 14.02 -10.50
N TRP A 317 16.03 14.71 -10.22
CA TRP A 317 15.30 15.47 -11.24
C TRP A 317 16.05 16.74 -11.66
N SER A 318 16.82 17.34 -10.76
CA SER A 318 17.70 18.49 -11.00
C SER A 318 18.93 18.18 -11.87
N GLY A 319 19.13 16.91 -12.26
CA GLY A 319 20.08 16.52 -13.29
C GLY A 319 21.42 15.99 -12.79
N GLU A 320 21.49 15.43 -11.59
CA GLU A 320 22.63 14.60 -11.20
C GLU A 320 22.51 13.19 -11.80
N TYR A 321 23.61 12.73 -12.41
CA TYR A 321 23.75 11.41 -13.01
C TYR A 321 25.04 10.73 -12.56
N VAL A 322 25.07 9.40 -12.66
CA VAL A 322 26.28 8.58 -12.70
C VAL A 322 26.53 8.18 -14.15
N HIS A 323 27.70 8.51 -14.74
CA HIS A 323 27.87 8.36 -16.18
C HIS A 323 29.34 8.28 -16.67
N ALA A 324 29.50 7.97 -17.97
CA ALA A 324 30.80 8.01 -18.65
C ALA A 324 31.29 9.45 -18.83
N ALA A 325 32.52 9.74 -18.40
CA ALA A 325 33.16 11.03 -18.50
C ALA A 325 34.61 10.90 -19.02
N PRO A 326 34.81 10.42 -20.27
CA PRO A 326 36.15 10.16 -20.84
C PRO A 326 37.06 11.39 -20.87
N TRP A 327 36.49 12.60 -20.89
CA TRP A 327 37.23 13.86 -20.82
C TRP A 327 37.87 14.15 -19.46
N SER A 328 37.50 13.41 -18.40
CA SER A 328 37.91 13.66 -17.01
C SER A 328 38.73 12.53 -16.39
N VAL A 329 39.21 11.55 -17.19
CA VAL A 329 39.93 10.37 -16.68
C VAL A 329 41.17 10.71 -15.85
N GLY A 330 41.81 11.86 -16.11
CA GLY A 330 42.95 12.32 -15.31
C GLY A 330 42.58 12.83 -13.91
N SER A 331 41.32 13.17 -13.68
CA SER A 331 40.80 13.66 -12.38
C SER A 331 40.11 12.57 -11.56
N GLN A 332 39.69 11.47 -12.20
CA GLN A 332 38.97 10.38 -11.53
C GLN A 332 39.88 9.69 -10.49
N GLY A 333 39.44 9.64 -9.24
CA GLY A 333 40.26 9.15 -8.13
C GLY A 333 41.22 10.19 -7.53
N TYR A 334 41.12 11.47 -7.93
CA TYR A 334 42.05 12.52 -7.49
C TYR A 334 41.41 13.90 -7.25
N GLU A 335 40.43 14.32 -8.07
CA GLU A 335 39.86 15.68 -8.01
C GLU A 335 38.40 15.69 -8.47
N ASN A 336 37.61 16.60 -7.89
CA ASN A 336 36.23 16.85 -8.27
C ASN A 336 36.12 17.99 -9.29
N VAL A 337 35.78 17.66 -10.54
CA VAL A 337 35.76 18.60 -11.67
C VAL A 337 34.40 18.73 -12.35
N SER A 338 33.38 17.98 -11.94
CA SER A 338 32.06 17.98 -12.59
C SER A 338 31.16 19.12 -12.13
N HIS A 339 29.99 19.25 -12.76
CA HIS A 339 28.90 20.14 -12.35
C HIS A 339 27.86 19.48 -11.42
N GLY A 340 28.25 18.40 -10.74
CA GLY A 340 27.40 17.69 -9.77
C GLY A 340 27.23 16.20 -10.08
N CYS A 341 27.45 15.79 -11.33
CA CYS A 341 27.42 14.38 -11.72
C CYS A 341 28.60 13.58 -11.12
N THR A 342 28.40 12.28 -10.95
CA THR A 342 29.48 11.32 -10.66
C THR A 342 30.01 10.77 -11.99
N GLY A 343 31.18 11.24 -12.41
CA GLY A 343 31.82 10.84 -13.66
C GLY A 343 32.86 9.75 -13.46
N MET A 344 32.93 8.80 -14.40
CA MET A 344 33.92 7.71 -14.40
C MET A 344 34.38 7.35 -15.82
N SER A 345 35.35 6.45 -15.95
CA SER A 345 35.81 5.97 -17.26
C SER A 345 34.66 5.31 -18.03
N THR A 346 34.71 5.32 -19.36
CA THR A 346 33.65 4.71 -20.18
C THR A 346 33.43 3.22 -19.86
N GLY A 347 34.51 2.47 -19.61
CA GLY A 347 34.41 1.06 -19.23
C GLY A 347 33.74 0.85 -17.87
N ASN A 348 34.09 1.67 -16.87
CA ASN A 348 33.46 1.63 -15.56
C ASN A 348 31.99 2.05 -15.63
N ALA A 349 31.65 3.05 -16.43
CA ALA A 349 30.28 3.50 -16.62
C ALA A 349 29.43 2.43 -17.31
N ALA A 350 29.97 1.73 -18.31
CA ALA A 350 29.29 0.60 -18.95
C ALA A 350 29.01 -0.51 -17.94
N TRP A 351 30.02 -0.91 -17.15
CA TRP A 351 29.87 -1.91 -16.10
C TRP A 351 28.83 -1.47 -15.04
N PHE A 352 28.90 -0.21 -14.58
CA PHE A 352 27.94 0.33 -13.60
C PHE A 352 26.52 0.28 -14.17
N TYR A 353 26.34 0.75 -15.40
CA TYR A 353 25.07 0.77 -16.10
C TYR A 353 24.49 -0.63 -16.28
N GLU A 354 25.30 -1.66 -16.52
CA GLU A 354 24.82 -3.04 -16.62
C GLU A 354 24.45 -3.65 -15.27
N ASN A 355 25.03 -3.15 -14.17
CA ASN A 355 24.88 -3.73 -12.84
C ASN A 355 23.89 -3.00 -11.91
N ILE A 356 23.50 -1.78 -12.27
CA ILE A 356 22.52 -0.95 -11.55
C ILE A 356 21.13 -1.07 -12.19
N THR A 357 20.07 -0.94 -11.41
CA THR A 357 18.67 -0.94 -11.83
C THR A 357 17.93 0.24 -11.20
N GLU A 358 16.82 0.66 -11.81
CA GLU A 358 15.89 1.61 -11.17
C GLU A 358 15.46 1.08 -9.80
N GLY A 359 15.35 1.97 -8.80
CA GLY A 359 15.09 1.56 -7.42
C GLY A 359 16.34 1.22 -6.60
N ASP A 360 17.52 1.07 -7.20
CA ASP A 360 18.77 0.85 -6.45
C ASP A 360 19.21 2.11 -5.70
N ILE A 361 20.03 1.92 -4.67
CA ILE A 361 20.48 2.99 -3.77
C ILE A 361 21.83 3.55 -4.22
N VAL A 362 21.91 4.87 -4.40
CA VAL A 362 23.15 5.62 -4.59
C VAL A 362 23.27 6.65 -3.47
N ARG A 363 24.25 6.45 -2.59
CA ARG A 363 24.56 7.36 -1.49
C ARG A 363 25.83 8.14 -1.79
N VAL A 364 25.80 9.45 -1.55
CA VAL A 364 27.00 10.30 -1.59
C VAL A 364 27.33 10.73 -0.16
N ILE A 365 28.61 10.65 0.20
CA ILE A 365 29.14 11.10 1.49
C ILE A 365 30.35 12.01 1.29
N ASN A 366 30.67 12.78 2.33
CA ASN A 366 31.87 13.62 2.41
C ASN A 366 31.99 14.63 1.26
N SER A 367 30.87 15.02 0.65
CA SER A 367 30.83 16.16 -0.27
C SER A 367 30.71 17.46 0.52
N ILE A 368 31.22 18.56 -0.04
CA ILE A 368 31.02 19.91 0.50
C ILE A 368 29.69 20.53 0.03
N GLY A 369 28.89 19.80 -0.75
CA GLY A 369 27.56 20.21 -1.20
C GLY A 369 26.47 19.98 -0.16
N ASP A 370 25.29 20.53 -0.44
CA ASP A 370 24.09 20.39 0.41
C ASP A 370 23.63 18.92 0.52
N ASP A 371 22.76 18.63 1.47
CA ASP A 371 22.07 17.35 1.56
C ASP A 371 21.03 17.19 0.44
N MET A 372 20.74 15.94 0.09
CA MET A 372 19.69 15.58 -0.86
C MET A 372 18.32 16.03 -0.34
N ASP A 373 17.54 16.67 -1.21
CA ASP A 373 16.16 17.04 -0.91
C ASP A 373 15.35 15.77 -0.60
N ASN A 374 14.59 15.78 0.50
CA ASN A 374 13.75 14.64 0.88
C ASN A 374 12.72 14.29 -0.21
N PHE A 375 12.17 15.32 -0.87
CA PHE A 375 11.13 15.19 -1.90
C PHE A 375 11.32 16.23 -3.02
N GLY A 376 10.62 16.05 -4.14
CA GLY A 376 10.57 17.02 -5.24
C GLY A 376 11.77 16.98 -6.20
N ASN A 377 12.91 16.45 -5.77
CA ASN A 377 14.12 16.32 -6.60
C ASN A 377 14.49 14.87 -6.96
N GLY A 378 13.51 13.97 -6.94
CA GLY A 378 13.70 12.52 -7.02
C GLY A 378 13.22 11.89 -5.72
N TYR A 379 13.73 10.70 -5.41
CA TYR A 379 13.41 10.01 -4.17
C TYR A 379 14.54 10.18 -3.15
N GLY A 380 14.36 11.17 -2.28
CA GLY A 380 15.19 11.39 -1.08
C GLY A 380 14.56 10.80 0.18
N ASP A 381 13.54 9.97 0.04
CA ASP A 381 12.70 9.39 1.09
C ASP A 381 13.47 8.72 2.24
N TRP A 382 14.64 8.15 1.90
CA TRP A 382 15.52 7.44 2.81
C TRP A 382 16.47 8.34 3.61
N ASN A 383 16.48 9.66 3.34
CA ASN A 383 17.21 10.65 4.15
C ASN A 383 16.41 11.09 5.38
N LEU A 384 15.10 10.83 5.40
CA LEU A 384 14.30 10.92 6.62
C LEU A 384 14.54 9.66 7.45
N ASP A 385 14.87 9.83 8.73
CA ASP A 385 14.86 8.68 9.63
C ASP A 385 13.43 8.14 9.80
N TRP A 386 13.31 6.91 10.31
CA TRP A 386 12.01 6.26 10.42
C TRP A 386 11.03 7.01 11.33
N LYS A 387 11.53 7.70 12.35
CA LYS A 387 10.68 8.45 13.28
C LYS A 387 10.06 9.64 12.55
N ASP A 388 10.86 10.38 11.80
CA ASP A 388 10.39 11.53 11.02
C ASP A 388 9.50 11.10 9.85
N TRP A 389 9.78 9.95 9.22
CA TRP A 389 8.91 9.36 8.20
C TRP A 389 7.50 9.06 8.72
N ARG A 390 7.37 8.60 9.97
CA ARG A 390 6.06 8.32 10.57
C ARG A 390 5.24 9.58 10.82
N GLU A 391 5.87 10.74 10.97
CA GLU A 391 5.18 12.01 11.20
C GLU A 391 4.44 12.52 9.95
N GLY A 392 4.77 12.00 8.76
CA GLY A 392 4.04 12.26 7.52
C GLY A 392 2.78 11.43 7.33
N SER A 393 2.56 10.40 8.13
CA SER A 393 1.32 9.60 8.14
C SER A 393 0.27 10.27 9.02
N VAL A 394 -0.95 10.50 8.52
CA VAL A 394 -2.02 11.04 9.37
C VAL A 394 -2.57 10.00 10.36
N LEU A 395 -2.28 8.72 10.14
CA LEU A 395 -2.68 7.59 10.98
C LEU A 395 -1.68 7.29 12.11
N LEU A 396 -0.39 7.52 11.87
CA LEU A 396 0.69 7.17 12.79
C LEU A 396 1.33 8.37 13.49
N LYS A 397 1.12 9.59 13.00
CA LYS A 397 1.67 10.81 13.60
C LYS A 397 1.41 10.87 15.11
N GLY A 398 2.47 11.02 15.90
CA GLY A 398 2.41 11.08 17.36
C GLY A 398 2.08 9.76 18.07
N THR A 399 2.14 8.61 17.37
CA THR A 399 1.95 7.28 17.99
C THR A 399 3.29 6.60 18.27
N GLU A 400 3.37 5.80 19.33
CA GLU A 400 4.54 4.96 19.62
C GLU A 400 4.77 3.91 18.52
N GLU A 401 6.03 3.59 18.25
CA GLU A 401 6.39 2.55 17.28
C GLU A 401 5.88 1.18 17.74
N GLY A 402 5.35 0.38 16.80
CA GLY A 402 4.77 -0.93 17.10
C GLY A 402 3.30 -0.93 17.54
N ARG A 403 2.67 0.24 17.72
CA ARG A 403 1.21 0.32 17.82
C ARG A 403 0.60 0.44 16.44
N THR A 404 -0.21 -0.54 16.06
CA THR A 404 -1.03 -0.43 14.85
C THR A 404 -2.29 0.38 15.15
N PRO A 405 -2.92 1.04 14.15
CA PRO A 405 -4.25 1.61 14.31
C PRO A 405 -5.27 0.57 14.81
N THR A 406 -5.07 -0.70 14.47
CA THR A 406 -5.85 -1.86 14.93
C THR A 406 -5.75 -2.07 16.45
N ASP A 407 -4.61 -1.75 17.06
CA ASP A 407 -4.41 -1.85 18.51
C ASP A 407 -5.17 -0.75 19.27
N GLN A 408 -5.34 0.43 18.67
CA GLN A 408 -6.19 1.47 19.24
C GLN A 408 -7.67 1.10 19.21
N ALA A 409 -8.14 0.42 18.17
CA ALA A 409 -9.52 -0.07 18.07
C ALA A 409 -9.84 -1.18 19.09
N ARG A 410 -8.84 -1.97 19.51
CA ARG A 410 -9.01 -3.02 20.54
C ARG A 410 -9.09 -2.48 21.97
N LEU A 411 -8.62 -1.26 22.23
CA LEU A 411 -8.49 -0.72 23.60
C LEU A 411 -9.64 0.18 24.05
N ARG A 412 -10.72 0.32 23.27
CA ARG A 412 -11.92 1.05 23.71
C ARG A 412 -13.20 0.32 23.31
N PRO A 413 -13.72 -0.62 24.13
CA PRO A 413 -15.15 -0.85 24.13
C PRO A 413 -15.79 0.43 24.69
N GLN A 414 -16.41 1.24 23.82
CA GLN A 414 -17.38 2.20 24.31
C GLN A 414 -18.61 1.37 24.73
N VAL A 415 -18.80 1.29 26.05
CA VAL A 415 -20.01 0.80 26.69
C VAL A 415 -21.09 1.88 26.62
#